data_AF-A0A0M2WNM9-F1
#
_entry.id   AF-A0A0M2WNM9-F1
#
_cell.length_a   1.000
_cell.length_b   1.000
_cell.length_c   1.000
_cell.angle_alpha   90.00
_cell.angle_beta   90.00
_cell.angle_gamma   90.00
#
_symmetry.space_group_name_H-M   'P 1'
#
loop_
_entity.id
_entity.type
_entity.pdbx_description
1 polymer ?
#
loop_
_entity_poly.entity_id
_entity_poly.type
_entity_poly.pdbx_seq_one_letter_code
_entity_poly.pdbx_strand_id
1 'polypeptide(L)'
;MKYLSIVVSLLLLSACSMPLLALAQQGPPPGVSHGPGGPGAPGLPPFMRGIELSEAQQDKIFAATYAQAPELREQEKIAFKAHEQLRELAASSAYDDVKASALANMAGQAMAKISLQQARLEQQLLAVLTPEQRQQAQQRRDSRQGPRQLQRAE
;
A
#
# COMPACT_ATOMS: atom_id res chain seq x y z
N MET A 1 -21.53 35.93 42.44
CA MET A 1 -22.91 36.41 42.26
C MET A 1 -23.22 36.30 40.77
N LYS A 2 -24.26 35.66 40.27
CA LYS A 2 -25.42 34.97 40.81
C LYS A 2 -26.02 34.26 39.57
N TYR A 3 -26.16 32.94 39.65
CA TYR A 3 -27.33 32.15 39.25
C TYR A 3 -27.81 32.23 37.77
N LEU A 4 -27.88 31.07 37.10
CA LEU A 4 -29.11 30.24 37.08
C LEU A 4 -30.09 30.82 36.04
N SER A 5 -30.31 30.16 34.91
CA SER A 5 -31.38 29.17 34.77
C SER A 5 -31.09 28.39 33.48
N ILE A 6 -30.80 27.09 33.49
CA ILE A 6 -31.73 25.98 33.76
C ILE A 6 -33.07 26.20 33.06
N VAL A 7 -33.21 25.60 31.87
CA VAL A 7 -34.47 24.93 31.51
C VAL A 7 -34.10 23.52 31.05
N VAL A 8 -34.03 22.63 32.03
CA VAL A 8 -34.32 21.21 31.86
C VAL A 8 -35.83 21.12 31.64
N SER A 9 -36.27 20.58 30.51
CA SER A 9 -37.55 19.86 30.36
C SER A 9 -37.50 19.10 29.03
N LEU A 10 -37.20 17.80 29.00
CA LEU A 10 -37.97 16.65 29.46
C LEU A 10 -38.95 16.12 28.37
N LEU A 11 -38.61 14.91 27.92
CA LEU A 11 -39.45 13.81 27.43
C LEU A 11 -40.40 14.04 26.24
N LEU A 12 -40.19 13.24 25.19
CA LEU A 12 -41.25 12.39 24.62
C LEU A 12 -40.65 11.08 24.10
N LEU A 13 -41.09 9.97 24.69
CA LEU A 13 -40.93 8.60 24.19
C LEU A 13 -41.63 8.48 22.84
N SER A 14 -40.99 7.82 21.86
CA SER A 14 -41.73 7.08 20.83
C SER A 14 -41.00 5.80 20.49
N ALA A 15 -41.80 4.74 20.43
CA ALA A 15 -41.42 3.34 20.42
C ALA A 15 -41.12 2.81 19.01
N CYS A 16 -40.25 1.79 18.98
CA CYS A 16 -40.10 0.72 18.01
C CYS A 16 -40.83 0.83 16.65
N SER A 17 -40.04 0.86 15.58
CA SER A 17 -40.13 -0.16 14.53
C SER A 17 -38.94 -0.04 13.58
N MET A 18 -37.97 -0.94 13.74
CA MET A 18 -37.00 -1.27 12.70
C MET A 18 -37.71 -2.11 11.63
N PRO A 19 -37.78 -1.69 10.37
CA PRO A 19 -37.93 -2.61 9.27
C PRO A 19 -36.54 -3.16 8.95
N LEU A 20 -36.39 -4.43 9.31
CA LEU A 20 -35.48 -5.43 8.77
C LEU A 20 -34.72 -5.00 7.50
N LEU A 21 -33.39 -5.12 7.58
CA LEU A 21 -32.48 -5.13 6.44
C LEU A 21 -33.05 -5.95 5.27
N ALA A 22 -33.38 -5.28 4.18
CA ALA A 22 -33.35 -5.90 2.87
C ALA A 22 -31.88 -6.04 2.45
N LEU A 23 -31.26 -7.17 2.82
CA LEU A 23 -30.02 -7.63 2.19
C LEU A 23 -30.36 -8.03 0.75
N ALA A 24 -30.43 -7.04 -0.13
CA ALA A 24 -30.26 -7.30 -1.54
C ALA A 24 -28.85 -7.87 -1.72
N GLN A 25 -28.82 -9.16 -2.05
CA GLN A 25 -27.66 -9.93 -2.50
C GLN A 25 -26.91 -9.16 -3.60
N GLN A 26 -25.99 -8.28 -3.20
CA GLN A 26 -24.91 -7.87 -4.07
C GLN A 26 -24.00 -9.10 -4.16
N GLY A 27 -24.10 -9.80 -5.28
CA GLY A 27 -23.27 -10.96 -5.58
C GLY A 27 -21.79 -10.65 -5.37
N PRO A 28 -20.94 -11.68 -5.25
CA PRO A 28 -19.51 -11.50 -5.05
C PRO A 28 -18.97 -10.48 -6.08
N PRO A 29 -18.14 -9.51 -5.65
CA PRO A 29 -17.64 -8.48 -6.55
C PRO A 29 -17.00 -9.13 -7.78
N PRO A 30 -17.20 -8.58 -8.99
CA PRO A 30 -16.66 -9.14 -10.21
C PRO A 30 -15.14 -9.29 -10.07
N GLY A 31 -14.67 -10.46 -10.50
CA GLY A 31 -13.36 -11.04 -10.24
C GLY A 31 -12.21 -10.06 -10.09
N VAL A 32 -11.49 -10.20 -8.98
CA VAL A 32 -10.06 -9.90 -8.92
C VAL A 32 -9.38 -10.63 -10.09
N SER A 33 -9.14 -9.87 -11.16
CA SER A 33 -8.31 -10.28 -12.28
C SER A 33 -6.91 -10.56 -11.73
N HIS A 34 -6.66 -11.83 -11.43
CA HIS A 34 -5.32 -12.32 -11.17
C HIS A 34 -4.61 -12.35 -12.52
N GLY A 35 -3.84 -11.30 -12.81
CA GLY A 35 -2.74 -11.40 -13.77
C GLY A 35 -1.83 -12.59 -13.41
N PRO A 36 -0.95 -13.04 -14.30
CA PRO A 36 -0.18 -14.27 -14.12
C PRO A 36 0.69 -14.21 -12.85
N GLY A 37 0.14 -14.80 -11.79
CA GLY A 37 0.60 -14.76 -10.42
C GLY A 37 -0.57 -15.21 -9.54
N GLY A 38 -0.56 -16.49 -9.13
CA GLY A 38 -1.60 -17.07 -8.29
C GLY A 38 -1.77 -16.36 -6.93
N PRO A 39 -2.54 -16.93 -5.99
CA PRO A 39 -2.79 -16.33 -4.67
C PRO A 39 -1.53 -16.37 -3.79
N GLY A 40 -0.53 -15.58 -4.15
CA GLY A 40 0.52 -15.10 -3.28
C GLY A 40 0.16 -13.68 -2.86
N ALA A 41 0.46 -13.32 -1.61
CA ALA A 41 0.22 -11.99 -1.09
C ALA A 41 0.71 -10.92 -2.10
N PRO A 42 -0.16 -10.00 -2.56
CA PRO A 42 0.26 -8.89 -3.41
C PRO A 42 1.44 -8.16 -2.76
N GLY A 43 2.54 -7.99 -3.48
CA GLY A 43 3.65 -7.14 -3.04
C GLY A 43 4.73 -7.80 -2.18
N LEU A 44 4.85 -9.13 -2.14
CA LEU A 44 6.04 -9.73 -1.52
C LEU A 44 7.30 -9.45 -2.35
N PRO A 45 8.41 -9.06 -1.70
CA PRO A 45 9.67 -8.86 -2.38
C PRO A 45 10.13 -10.10 -3.16
N PRO A 46 10.76 -9.93 -4.34
CA PRO A 46 11.15 -11.05 -5.18
C PRO A 46 12.05 -12.11 -4.51
N PHE A 47 12.79 -11.76 -3.46
CA PHE A 47 13.67 -12.69 -2.74
C PHE A 47 12.90 -13.73 -1.91
N MET A 48 11.63 -13.49 -1.59
CA MET A 48 10.79 -14.42 -0.83
C MET A 48 10.22 -15.56 -1.68
N ARG A 49 10.27 -15.44 -3.00
CA ARG A 49 9.71 -16.46 -3.90
C ARG A 49 10.42 -17.79 -3.74
N GLY A 50 9.66 -18.84 -3.46
CA GLY A 50 10.16 -20.22 -3.33
C GLY A 50 10.97 -20.46 -2.06
N ILE A 51 10.75 -19.65 -1.01
CA ILE A 51 11.13 -20.00 0.36
C ILE A 51 9.93 -20.71 0.97
N GLU A 52 10.13 -21.93 1.44
CA GLU A 52 9.10 -22.68 2.19
C GLU A 52 8.92 -22.03 3.56
N LEU A 53 7.70 -21.61 3.90
CA LEU A 53 7.38 -20.88 5.13
C LEU A 53 6.43 -21.73 5.99
N SER A 54 6.70 -21.79 7.30
CA SER A 54 5.71 -22.37 8.23
C SER A 54 4.48 -21.47 8.34
N GLU A 55 3.35 -22.03 8.77
CA GLU A 55 2.09 -21.29 8.97
C GLU A 55 2.30 -20.04 9.85
N ALA A 56 3.00 -20.21 10.98
CA ALA A 56 3.32 -19.09 11.87
C ALA A 56 4.21 -18.01 11.21
N GLN A 57 5.05 -18.36 10.23
CA GLN A 57 5.81 -17.38 9.45
C GLN A 57 4.92 -16.67 8.44
N GLN A 58 4.05 -17.41 7.75
CA GLN A 58 3.09 -16.86 6.78
C GLN A 58 2.18 -15.82 7.44
N ASP A 59 1.67 -16.10 8.64
CA ASP A 59 0.84 -15.16 9.40
C ASP A 59 1.57 -13.86 9.72
N LYS A 60 2.82 -13.96 10.18
CA LYS A 60 3.65 -12.77 10.47
C LYS A 60 3.94 -11.95 9.22
N ILE A 61 4.23 -12.62 8.10
CA ILE A 61 4.48 -11.99 6.80
C ILE A 61 3.22 -11.30 6.29
N PHE A 62 2.07 -11.95 6.40
CA PHE A 62 0.78 -11.39 6.02
C PHE A 62 0.46 -10.14 6.85
N ALA A 63 0.58 -10.23 8.18
CA ALA A 63 0.34 -9.11 9.08
C ALA A 63 1.24 -7.91 8.77
N ALA A 64 2.55 -8.14 8.56
CA ALA A 64 3.49 -7.09 8.21
C ALA A 64 3.16 -6.43 6.87
N THR A 65 2.85 -7.23 5.85
CA THR A 65 2.52 -6.73 4.50
C THR A 65 1.20 -5.95 4.50
N TYR A 66 0.19 -6.45 5.22
CA TYR A 66 -1.11 -5.80 5.30
C TYR A 66 -1.07 -4.48 6.09
N ALA A 67 -0.28 -4.42 7.17
CA ALA A 67 -0.17 -3.24 8.02
C ALA A 67 0.30 -1.98 7.25
N GLN A 68 1.12 -2.14 6.22
CA GLN A 68 1.63 -1.01 5.42
C GLN A 68 0.83 -0.73 4.14
N ALA A 69 -0.07 -1.63 3.74
CA ALA A 69 -0.79 -1.52 2.47
C ALA A 69 -1.58 -0.20 2.29
N PRO A 70 -2.24 0.36 3.32
CA PRO A 70 -2.95 1.64 3.17
C PRO A 70 -2.01 2.82 2.88
N GLU A 71 -0.89 2.92 3.60
CA GLU A 71 0.05 4.02 3.43
C GLU A 71 0.78 3.92 2.09
N LEU A 72 1.18 2.71 1.68
CA LEU A 72 1.76 2.45 0.36
C LEU A 72 0.81 2.91 -0.76
N ARG A 73 -0.46 2.49 -0.72
CA ARG A 73 -1.47 2.89 -1.72
C ARG A 73 -1.65 4.41 -1.79
N GLU A 74 -1.63 5.09 -0.65
CA GLU A 74 -1.76 6.54 -0.64
C GLU A 74 -0.54 7.22 -1.28
N GLN A 75 0.69 6.77 -0.98
CA GLN A 75 1.88 7.32 -1.63
C GLN A 75 1.92 7.02 -3.13
N GLU A 76 1.51 5.83 -3.55
CA GLU A 76 1.39 5.48 -4.98
C GLU A 76 0.44 6.42 -5.71
N LYS A 77 -0.72 6.70 -5.10
CA LYS A 77 -1.71 7.63 -5.64
C LYS A 77 -1.17 9.05 -5.73
N ILE A 78 -0.46 9.54 -4.71
CA ILE A 78 0.16 10.87 -4.72
C ILE A 78 1.16 10.97 -5.88
N ALA A 79 2.04 9.98 -6.02
CA ALA A 79 3.06 9.98 -7.05
C ALA A 79 2.49 9.88 -8.45
N PHE A 80 1.52 8.99 -8.65
CA PHE A 80 0.82 8.82 -9.92
C PHE A 80 0.18 10.14 -10.36
N LYS A 81 -0.59 10.78 -9.47
CA LYS A 81 -1.27 12.04 -9.75
C LYS A 81 -0.28 13.18 -10.02
N ALA A 82 0.79 13.28 -9.23
CA ALA A 82 1.81 14.31 -9.45
C ALA A 82 2.51 14.13 -10.81
N HIS A 83 2.79 12.89 -11.22
CA HIS A 83 3.34 12.60 -12.55
C HIS A 83 2.36 12.87 -13.69
N GLU A 84 1.08 12.54 -13.50
CA GLU A 84 0.01 12.82 -14.46
C GLU A 84 -0.11 14.34 -14.69
N GLN A 85 -0.25 15.11 -13.61
CA GLN A 85 -0.34 16.57 -13.66
C GLN A 85 0.91 17.21 -14.25
N LEU A 86 2.11 16.68 -13.95
CA LEU A 86 3.35 17.19 -14.54
C LEU A 86 3.38 16.96 -16.06
N ARG A 87 2.91 15.79 -16.51
CA ARG A 87 2.81 15.46 -17.94
C ARG A 87 1.81 16.36 -18.65
N GLU A 88 0.66 16.62 -18.02
CA GLU A 88 -0.35 17.54 -18.55
C GLU A 88 0.18 18.98 -18.65
N LEU A 89 0.84 19.47 -17.61
CA LEU A 89 1.45 20.81 -17.59
C LEU A 89 2.50 20.96 -18.70
N ALA A 90 3.36 19.95 -18.87
CA ALA A 90 4.39 19.92 -19.91
C ALA A 90 3.82 19.91 -21.34
N ALA A 91 2.63 19.35 -21.54
CA ALA A 91 1.94 19.34 -22.83
C ALA A 91 1.09 20.60 -23.09
N SER A 92 0.92 21.46 -22.08
CA SER A 92 0.09 22.67 -22.18
C SER A 92 0.86 23.87 -22.74
N SER A 93 0.14 24.86 -23.27
CA SER A 93 0.70 26.18 -23.60
C SER A 93 0.95 27.07 -22.37
N ALA A 94 0.58 26.60 -21.18
CA ALA A 94 0.63 27.34 -19.92
C ALA A 94 1.70 26.77 -18.96
N TYR A 95 2.81 26.26 -19.52
CA TYR A 95 3.93 25.75 -18.73
C TYR A 95 4.43 26.83 -17.76
N ASP A 96 4.63 26.41 -16.51
CA ASP A 96 5.17 27.23 -15.44
C ASP A 96 6.18 26.39 -14.67
N ASP A 97 7.42 26.86 -14.62
CA ASP A 97 8.53 26.08 -14.07
C ASP A 97 8.41 25.88 -12.56
N VAL A 98 7.80 26.83 -11.84
CA VAL A 98 7.57 26.74 -10.40
C VAL A 98 6.54 25.64 -10.11
N LYS A 99 5.45 25.57 -10.89
CA LYS A 99 4.46 24.51 -10.79
C LYS A 99 5.03 23.14 -11.19
N ALA A 100 5.81 23.08 -12.26
CA ALA A 100 6.47 21.85 -12.70
C ALA A 100 7.42 21.31 -11.63
N SER A 101 8.25 22.17 -11.04
CA SER A 101 9.14 21.83 -9.93
C SER A 101 8.37 21.35 -8.70
N ALA A 102 7.26 21.99 -8.34
CA ALA A 102 6.43 21.55 -7.22
C ALA A 102 5.85 20.14 -7.43
N LEU A 103 5.34 19.84 -8.63
CA LEU A 103 4.81 18.52 -8.98
C LEU A 103 5.92 17.44 -8.99
N ALA A 104 7.08 17.76 -9.56
CA ALA A 104 8.24 16.87 -9.55
C ALA A 104 8.71 16.54 -8.12
N ASN A 105 8.80 17.56 -7.26
CA ASN A 105 9.17 17.38 -5.86
C ASN A 105 8.14 16.53 -5.09
N MET A 106 6.85 16.73 -5.35
CA MET A 106 5.78 15.93 -4.74
C MET A 106 5.90 14.45 -5.12
N ALA A 107 6.10 14.16 -6.41
CA ALA A 107 6.33 12.79 -6.88
C ALA A 107 7.60 12.18 -6.25
N GLY A 108 8.70 12.92 -6.22
CA GLY A 108 9.96 12.47 -5.64
C GLY A 108 9.85 12.15 -4.14
N GLN A 109 9.17 12.98 -3.36
CA GLN A 109 8.93 12.74 -1.94
C GLN A 109 8.05 11.51 -1.69
N ALA A 110 7.01 11.30 -2.50
CA ALA A 110 6.20 10.09 -2.42
C ALA A 110 7.03 8.84 -2.74
N MET A 111 7.91 8.88 -3.75
CA MET A 111 8.79 7.75 -4.08
C MET A 111 9.83 7.45 -3.02
N ALA A 112 10.37 8.49 -2.38
CA ALA A 112 11.25 8.29 -1.23
C ALA A 112 10.52 7.55 -0.09
N LYS A 113 9.27 7.92 0.21
CA LYS A 113 8.47 7.25 1.24
C LYS A 113 8.17 5.79 0.88
N ILE A 114 7.75 5.51 -0.35
CA ILE A 114 7.53 4.13 -0.82
C ILE A 114 8.79 3.29 -0.66
N SER A 115 9.93 3.82 -1.12
CA SER A 115 11.21 3.10 -1.06
C SER A 115 11.61 2.76 0.39
N LEU A 116 11.41 3.70 1.32
CA LEU A 116 11.66 3.48 2.74
C LEU A 116 10.71 2.44 3.35
N GLN A 117 9.42 2.46 2.99
CA GLN A 117 8.46 1.45 3.45
C GLN A 117 8.84 0.06 2.94
N GLN A 118 9.19 -0.06 1.66
CA GLN A 118 9.66 -1.31 1.08
C GLN A 118 10.88 -1.84 1.83
N ALA A 119 11.91 -1.01 2.04
CA ALA A 119 13.10 -1.41 2.79
C ALA A 119 12.79 -1.87 4.22
N ARG A 120 11.87 -1.18 4.91
CA ARG A 120 11.40 -1.59 6.25
C ARG A 120 10.67 -2.92 6.22
N LEU A 121 9.78 -3.14 5.25
CA LEU A 121 9.11 -4.42 5.07
C LEU A 121 10.14 -5.53 4.85
N GLU A 122 11.08 -5.33 3.93
CA GLU A 122 12.10 -6.32 3.62
C GLU A 122 12.90 -6.73 4.86
N GLN A 123 13.27 -5.77 5.70
CA GLN A 123 13.95 -6.03 6.96
C GLN A 123 13.08 -6.86 7.92
N GLN A 124 11.80 -6.52 8.08
CA GLN A 124 10.86 -7.27 8.91
C GLN A 124 10.67 -8.71 8.41
N LEU A 125 10.53 -8.89 7.10
CA LEU A 125 10.37 -10.20 6.48
C LEU A 125 11.60 -11.08 6.71
N LEU A 126 12.82 -10.54 6.55
CA LEU A 126 14.07 -11.26 6.83
C LEU A 126 14.23 -11.67 8.30
N ALA A 127 13.62 -10.92 9.23
CA ALA A 127 13.63 -11.23 10.65
C ALA A 127 12.70 -12.40 11.02
N VAL A 128 11.69 -12.70 10.20
CA VAL A 128 10.78 -13.84 10.38
C VAL A 128 11.40 -15.16 9.91
N LEU A 129 12.39 -15.11 9.01
CA LEU A 129 13.04 -16.28 8.44
C LEU A 129 14.02 -16.95 9.41
N THR A 130 14.17 -18.28 9.27
CA THR A 130 15.26 -19.04 9.89
C THR A 130 16.62 -18.67 9.25
N PRO A 131 17.75 -19.01 9.88
CA PRO A 131 19.07 -18.79 9.29
C PRO A 131 19.23 -19.39 7.88
N GLU A 132 18.73 -20.60 7.67
CA GLU A 132 18.82 -21.33 6.40
C GLU A 132 17.97 -20.67 5.30
N GLN A 133 16.73 -20.29 5.65
CA GLN A 133 15.85 -19.55 4.75
C GLN A 133 16.43 -18.17 4.39
N ARG A 134 17.10 -17.50 5.34
CA ARG A 134 17.77 -16.21 5.09
C ARG A 134 18.94 -16.36 4.13
N GLN A 135 19.72 -17.44 4.25
CA GLN A 135 20.78 -17.75 3.29
C GLN A 135 20.22 -17.99 1.89
N GLN A 136 19.10 -18.73 1.78
CA GLN A 136 18.40 -18.93 0.51
C GLN A 136 17.91 -17.60 -0.09
N ALA A 137 17.35 -16.72 0.74
CA ALA A 137 16.92 -15.38 0.34
C ALA A 137 18.09 -14.55 -0.22
N GLN A 138 19.26 -14.60 0.44
CA GLN A 138 20.45 -13.85 0.03
C GLN A 138 20.98 -14.33 -1.33
N GLN A 139 21.14 -15.64 -1.51
CA GLN A 139 21.59 -16.21 -2.78
C GLN A 139 20.70 -15.78 -3.96
N ARG A 140 19.39 -15.70 -3.72
CA ARG A 140 18.43 -15.23 -4.73
C ARG A 140 18.53 -13.73 -5.01
N ARG A 141 18.88 -12.89 -4.02
CA ARG A 141 19.15 -11.45 -4.24
C ARG A 141 20.38 -11.29 -5.14
N ASP A 142 21.46 -11.99 -4.83
CA ASP A 142 22.73 -11.89 -5.55
C ASP A 142 22.62 -12.42 -6.99
N SER A 143 21.89 -13.52 -7.18
CA SER A 143 21.63 -14.10 -8.51
C SER A 143 20.84 -13.17 -9.44
N ARG A 144 20.04 -12.24 -8.90
CA ARG A 144 19.33 -11.22 -9.68
C ARG A 144 20.16 -9.97 -9.97
N GLN A 145 21.14 -9.66 -9.12
CA GLN A 145 22.10 -8.59 -9.34
C GLN A 145 23.24 -9.02 -10.29
N GLY A 146 23.38 -10.32 -10.58
CA GLY A 146 24.23 -10.86 -11.64
C GLY A 146 23.88 -10.34 -13.05
N PRO A 147 24.68 -10.68 -14.08
CA PRO A 147 25.12 -9.82 -15.20
C PRO A 147 24.06 -9.39 -16.24
N ARG A 148 22.81 -9.16 -15.87
CA ARG A 148 21.82 -8.49 -16.73
C ARG A 148 22.13 -7.01 -16.97
N GLN A 149 23.04 -6.43 -16.18
CA GLN A 149 23.42 -5.01 -16.28
C GLN A 149 24.52 -4.76 -17.32
N LEU A 150 25.22 -5.79 -17.80
CA LEU A 150 26.33 -5.67 -18.76
C LEU A 150 25.94 -5.94 -20.23
N GLN A 151 24.74 -6.46 -20.49
CA GLN A 151 24.29 -6.78 -21.87
C GLN A 151 23.43 -5.70 -22.53
N ARG A 152 23.24 -4.54 -21.88
CA ARG A 152 22.41 -3.43 -22.40
C ARG A 152 23.22 -2.19 -22.80
N ALA A 153 24.54 -2.32 -22.79
CA ALA A 153 25.49 -1.28 -23.18
C ALA A 153 26.29 -1.75 -24.39
N GLU A 154 25.60 -2.02 -25.50
CA GLU A 154 26.18 -2.13 -26.85
C GLU A 154 25.22 -1.47 -27.84
#